data_AF-A0A2G6JUL4-F1
#
_entry.id   AF-A0A2G6JUL4-F1
#
_cell.length_a   1.000
_cell.length_b   1.000
_cell.length_c   1.000
_cell.angle_alpha   90.00
_cell.angle_beta   90.00
_cell.angle_gamma   90.00
#
_symmetry.space_group_name_H-M   'P 1'
#
loop_
_entity.id
_entity.type
_entity.pdbx_description
1 polymer ?
#
loop_
_entity_poly.entity_id
_entity_poly.type
_entity_poly.pdbx_seq_one_letter_code
_entity_poly.pdbx_strand_id
1 'polypeptide(L)'
;MTVAPTWNLALALILLVGLTVVVSALGELRIGRQTVWAAVRAVLQLVAVSAIVVAAVQHLLLAWAFILLVFVIGVLTTSRRTGVLDCWPWVALAMAAGVSPVLLIVFGTGTAPLTGIALIPIAGIVLGNVMTAHTLVARRSFATLKAGAGAYEAALALGLSRPQAIRLMDPDSAREATIPANDQTRTVGLVTLPGAYIGVLLGGGSPAQAAAAQVLVLVGVMAGQAITVAVAQLLIADARILPGWLRPLMHE
;
A
#
# COMPACT_ATOMS: atom_id res chain seq x y z
N MET A 1 7.97 26.54 -12.30
CA MET A 1 7.31 25.75 -13.35
C MET A 1 6.04 25.16 -12.75
N THR A 2 4.86 25.68 -13.07
CA THR A 2 3.60 25.17 -12.52
C THR A 2 2.76 24.56 -13.63
N VAL A 3 2.35 23.29 -13.45
CA VAL A 3 1.33 22.68 -14.29
C VAL A 3 -0.01 23.27 -13.85
N ALA A 4 -0.48 24.27 -14.59
CA ALA A 4 -1.74 24.94 -14.30
C ALA A 4 -2.93 24.16 -14.88
N PRO A 5 -4.12 24.23 -14.25
CA PRO A 5 -5.35 23.63 -14.75
C PRO A 5 -5.83 24.36 -16.02
N THR A 6 -5.17 24.04 -17.14
CA THR A 6 -5.34 24.68 -18.45
C THR A 6 -5.95 23.70 -19.45
N TRP A 7 -6.43 24.21 -20.57
CA TRP A 7 -6.90 23.36 -21.68
C TRP A 7 -5.81 22.40 -22.19
N ASN A 8 -4.55 22.84 -22.16
CA ASN A 8 -3.41 22.02 -22.53
C ASN A 8 -3.24 20.80 -21.62
N LEU A 9 -3.48 20.96 -20.30
CA LEU A 9 -3.47 19.83 -19.36
C LEU A 9 -4.61 18.86 -19.66
N ALA A 10 -5.83 19.38 -19.89
CA ALA A 10 -6.98 18.54 -20.22
C ALA A 10 -6.75 17.73 -21.50
N LEU A 11 -6.24 18.38 -22.56
CA LEU A 11 -5.87 17.74 -23.81
C LEU A 11 -4.81 16.65 -23.59
N ALA A 12 -3.74 16.95 -22.84
CA ALA A 12 -2.70 15.99 -22.53
C ALA A 12 -3.25 14.75 -21.79
N LEU A 13 -4.11 14.94 -20.77
CA LEU A 13 -4.74 13.84 -20.05
C LEU A 13 -5.63 12.99 -20.96
N ILE A 14 -6.43 13.61 -21.82
CA ILE A 14 -7.29 12.90 -22.79
C ILE A 14 -6.44 12.09 -23.77
N LEU A 15 -5.37 12.68 -24.31
CA LEU A 15 -4.48 11.99 -25.24
C LEU A 15 -3.75 10.81 -24.58
N LEU A 16 -3.28 10.95 -23.34
CA LEU A 16 -2.62 9.86 -22.61
C LEU A 16 -3.58 8.71 -22.27
N VAL A 17 -4.82 9.03 -21.87
CA VAL A 17 -5.86 8.02 -21.64
C VAL A 17 -6.24 7.35 -22.97
N GLY A 18 -6.43 8.13 -24.03
CA GLY A 18 -6.73 7.65 -25.37
C GLY A 18 -5.63 6.71 -25.91
N LEU A 19 -4.36 7.09 -25.77
CA LEU A 19 -3.22 6.26 -26.10
C LEU A 19 -3.26 4.92 -25.34
N THR A 20 -3.52 4.96 -24.04
CA THR A 20 -3.63 3.74 -23.23
C THR A 20 -4.78 2.84 -23.69
N VAL A 21 -5.92 3.42 -24.07
CA VAL A 21 -7.07 2.68 -24.61
C VAL A 21 -6.73 2.02 -25.95
N VAL A 22 -6.09 2.77 -26.86
CA VAL A 22 -5.66 2.25 -28.17
C VAL A 22 -4.64 1.12 -28.00
N VAL A 23 -3.60 1.31 -27.19
CA VAL A 23 -2.60 0.27 -26.91
C VAL A 23 -3.24 -0.94 -26.23
N SER A 24 -4.17 -0.72 -25.29
CA SER A 24 -4.90 -1.82 -24.65
C SER A 24 -5.78 -2.60 -25.62
N ALA A 25 -6.30 -1.96 -26.68
CA ALA A 25 -7.09 -2.63 -27.70
C ALA A 25 -6.20 -3.41 -28.67
N LEU A 26 -5.07 -2.82 -29.09
CA LEU A 26 -4.11 -3.45 -30.00
C LEU A 26 -3.33 -4.60 -29.36
N GLY A 27 -2.99 -4.48 -28.08
CA GLY A 27 -2.25 -5.49 -27.32
C GLY A 27 -3.12 -6.43 -26.49
N GLU A 28 -4.44 -6.43 -26.71
CA GLU A 28 -5.41 -7.30 -26.02
C GLU A 28 -5.33 -7.28 -24.47
N LEU A 29 -4.87 -6.16 -23.90
CA LEU A 29 -4.65 -6.03 -22.45
C LEU A 29 -5.96 -5.96 -21.65
N ARG A 30 -7.09 -5.68 -22.32
CA ARG A 30 -8.46 -5.59 -21.72
C ARG A 30 -8.57 -4.61 -20.54
N ILE A 31 -7.68 -3.63 -20.44
CA ILE A 31 -7.67 -2.60 -19.38
C ILE A 31 -8.31 -1.28 -19.78
N GLY A 32 -8.62 -1.03 -21.06
CA GLY A 32 -9.09 0.28 -21.55
C GLY A 32 -10.23 0.91 -20.72
N ARG A 33 -11.33 0.18 -20.48
CA ARG A 33 -12.45 0.69 -19.65
C ARG A 33 -12.02 0.95 -18.20
N GLN A 34 -11.15 0.12 -17.65
CA GLN A 34 -10.63 0.28 -16.28
C GLN A 34 -9.75 1.53 -16.17
N THR A 35 -8.92 1.79 -17.19
CA THR A 35 -8.07 2.99 -17.26
C THR A 35 -8.88 4.27 -17.27
N VAL A 36 -9.91 4.37 -18.12
CA VAL A 36 -10.76 5.56 -18.20
C VAL A 36 -11.43 5.85 -16.85
N TRP A 37 -12.05 4.82 -16.24
CA TRP A 37 -12.68 4.96 -14.94
C TRP A 37 -11.69 5.33 -13.83
N ALA A 38 -10.48 4.75 -13.85
CA ALA A 38 -9.43 5.08 -12.90
C ALA A 38 -8.98 6.54 -13.05
N ALA A 39 -8.82 7.03 -14.28
CA ALA A 39 -8.42 8.41 -14.55
C ALA A 39 -9.46 9.42 -14.07
N VAL A 40 -10.74 9.22 -14.43
CA VAL A 40 -11.84 10.10 -13.97
C VAL A 40 -11.92 10.12 -12.45
N ARG A 41 -11.88 8.93 -11.82
CA ARG A 41 -11.89 8.81 -10.36
C ARG A 41 -10.70 9.52 -9.74
N ALA A 42 -9.49 9.39 -10.28
CA ALA A 42 -8.30 10.03 -9.76
C ALA A 42 -8.41 11.56 -9.78
N VAL A 43 -8.93 12.13 -10.88
CA VAL A 43 -9.17 13.59 -10.98
C VAL A 43 -10.16 14.05 -9.91
N LEU A 44 -11.32 13.41 -9.82
CA LEU A 44 -12.35 13.78 -8.83
C LEU A 44 -11.84 13.61 -7.39
N GLN A 45 -11.11 12.53 -7.12
CA GLN A 45 -10.52 12.28 -5.80
C GLN A 45 -9.47 13.32 -5.44
N LEU A 46 -8.57 13.68 -6.36
CA LEU A 46 -7.53 14.67 -6.08
C LEU A 46 -8.13 16.06 -5.85
N VAL A 47 -9.17 16.45 -6.59
CA VAL A 47 -9.91 17.71 -6.35
C VAL A 47 -10.55 17.71 -4.96
N ALA A 48 -11.25 16.63 -4.59
CA ALA A 48 -11.87 16.54 -3.27
C ALA A 48 -10.83 16.51 -2.13
N VAL A 49 -9.76 15.72 -2.29
CA VAL A 49 -8.70 15.59 -1.29
C VAL A 49 -7.94 16.89 -1.12
N SER A 50 -7.66 17.64 -2.18
CA SER A 50 -6.94 18.91 -2.07
C SER A 50 -7.72 19.95 -1.26
N ALA A 51 -9.05 19.99 -1.35
CA ALA A 51 -9.86 20.84 -0.46
C ALA A 51 -9.78 20.41 1.02
N ILE A 52 -9.82 19.10 1.27
CA ILE A 52 -9.76 18.53 2.63
C ILE A 52 -8.38 18.75 3.27
N VAL A 53 -7.31 18.53 2.51
CA VAL A 53 -5.92 18.64 3.00
C VAL A 53 -5.60 20.05 3.46
N VAL A 54 -6.09 21.08 2.75
CA VAL A 54 -5.89 22.48 3.17
C VAL A 54 -6.41 22.72 4.58
N ALA A 55 -7.59 22.19 4.92
CA ALA A 55 -8.14 22.30 6.27
C ALA A 55 -7.42 21.36 7.26
N ALA A 56 -7.12 20.13 6.85
CA ALA A 56 -6.51 19.12 7.72
C ALA A 56 -5.10 19.49 8.18
N VAL A 57 -4.34 20.19 7.34
CA VAL A 57 -2.99 20.62 7.64
C VAL A 57 -2.94 21.69 8.74
N GLN A 58 -3.99 22.51 8.89
CA GLN A 58 -4.04 23.61 9.88
C GLN A 58 -4.27 23.12 11.31
N HIS A 59 -4.92 21.96 11.49
CA HIS A 59 -5.29 21.46 12.81
C HIS A 59 -4.86 19.99 12.99
N LEU A 60 -4.08 19.72 14.03
CA LEU A 60 -3.54 18.37 14.29
C LEU A 60 -4.65 17.32 14.45
N LEU A 61 -5.78 17.68 15.06
CA LEU A 61 -6.94 16.78 15.18
C LEU A 61 -7.53 16.41 13.81
N LEU A 62 -7.63 17.37 12.89
CA LEU A 62 -8.12 17.11 11.54
C LEU A 62 -7.10 16.29 10.73
N ALA A 63 -5.79 16.49 10.94
CA ALA A 63 -4.75 15.64 10.34
C ALA A 63 -4.89 14.17 10.78
N TRP A 64 -5.09 13.91 12.08
CA TRP A 64 -5.34 12.55 12.57
C TRP A 64 -6.64 11.95 12.05
N ALA A 65 -7.73 12.73 12.01
CA ALA A 65 -8.99 12.30 11.43
C ALA A 65 -8.84 11.95 9.94
N PHE A 66 -8.07 12.75 9.19
CA PHE A 66 -7.73 12.48 7.80
C PHE A 66 -6.91 11.19 7.64
N ILE A 67 -5.91 10.96 8.49
CA ILE A 67 -5.12 9.72 8.47
C ILE A 67 -6.00 8.52 8.76
N LEU A 68 -6.89 8.62 9.76
CA LEU A 68 -7.83 7.54 10.09
C LEU A 68 -8.75 7.24 8.90
N LEU A 69 -9.27 8.26 8.23
CA LEU A 69 -10.06 8.12 7.01
C LEU A 69 -9.27 7.39 5.91
N VAL A 70 -8.04 7.82 5.62
CA VAL A 70 -7.17 7.19 4.62
C VAL A 70 -6.83 5.75 5.01
N PHE A 71 -6.59 5.47 6.29
CA PHE A 71 -6.35 4.13 6.80
C PHE A 71 -7.56 3.21 6.56
N VAL A 72 -8.77 3.64 6.93
CA VAL A 72 -10.01 2.88 6.70
C VAL A 72 -10.23 2.63 5.22
N ILE A 73 -10.07 3.65 4.37
CA ILE A 73 -10.15 3.51 2.91
C ILE A 73 -9.11 2.50 2.41
N GLY A 74 -7.88 2.54 2.94
CA GLY A 74 -6.80 1.63 2.61
C GLY A 74 -7.15 0.18 2.94
N VAL A 75 -7.59 -0.09 4.17
CA VAL A 75 -8.05 -1.40 4.64
C VAL A 75 -9.16 -1.93 3.73
N LEU A 76 -10.23 -1.17 3.53
CA LEU A 76 -11.34 -1.59 2.67
C LEU A 76 -10.90 -1.84 1.23
N THR A 77 -9.96 -1.05 0.71
CA THR A 77 -9.42 -1.21 -0.64
C THR A 77 -8.63 -2.50 -0.78
N THR A 78 -7.70 -2.77 0.14
CA THR A 78 -6.92 -4.03 0.09
C THR A 78 -7.82 -5.24 0.33
N SER A 79 -8.75 -5.20 1.28
CA SER A 79 -9.70 -6.28 1.56
C SER A 79 -10.57 -6.62 0.35
N ARG A 80 -11.05 -5.62 -0.41
CA ARG A 80 -11.78 -5.84 -1.66
C ARG A 80 -10.89 -6.42 -2.75
N ARG A 81 -9.64 -5.94 -2.88
CA ARG A 81 -8.68 -6.41 -3.89
C ARG A 81 -8.21 -7.85 -3.69
N THR A 82 -8.29 -8.35 -2.46
CA THR A 82 -7.87 -9.70 -2.07
C THR A 82 -9.05 -10.64 -1.79
N GLY A 83 -10.30 -10.15 -1.82
CA GLY A 83 -11.50 -10.96 -1.61
C GLY A 83 -11.76 -11.37 -0.16
N VAL A 84 -11.28 -10.58 0.81
CA VAL A 84 -11.36 -10.86 2.26
C VAL A 84 -12.10 -9.76 3.02
N LEU A 85 -13.15 -9.18 2.43
CA LEU A 85 -13.90 -8.07 3.02
C LEU A 85 -14.53 -8.43 4.37
N ASP A 86 -14.98 -9.67 4.54
CA ASP A 86 -15.55 -10.16 5.80
C ASP A 86 -14.50 -10.29 6.91
N CYS A 87 -13.21 -10.28 6.54
CA CYS A 87 -12.06 -10.38 7.44
C CYS A 87 -11.37 -9.02 7.64
N TRP A 88 -12.05 -7.90 7.31
CA TRP A 88 -11.46 -6.55 7.38
C TRP A 88 -10.84 -6.17 8.74
N PRO A 89 -11.32 -6.63 9.93
CA PRO A 89 -10.67 -6.27 11.19
C PRO A 89 -9.25 -6.85 11.30
N TRP A 90 -9.02 -8.04 10.75
CA TRP A 90 -7.70 -8.68 10.72
C TRP A 90 -6.77 -7.99 9.72
N VAL A 91 -7.30 -7.53 8.60
CA VAL A 91 -6.56 -6.70 7.65
C VAL A 91 -6.18 -5.36 8.28
N ALA A 92 -7.11 -4.73 9.01
CA ALA A 92 -6.84 -3.52 9.76
C ALA A 92 -5.74 -3.75 10.81
N LEU A 93 -5.80 -4.87 11.54
CA LEU A 93 -4.77 -5.23 12.51
C LEU A 93 -3.38 -5.36 11.85
N ALA A 94 -3.28 -6.07 10.73
CA ALA A 94 -2.01 -6.23 10.01
C ALA A 94 -1.44 -4.89 9.51
N MET A 95 -2.29 -4.03 8.94
CA MET A 95 -1.87 -2.71 8.49
C MET A 95 -1.49 -1.78 9.66
N ALA A 96 -2.30 -1.78 10.73
CA ALA A 96 -2.04 -0.96 11.92
C ALA A 96 -0.73 -1.38 12.60
N ALA A 97 -0.44 -2.68 12.65
CA ALA A 97 0.79 -3.21 13.23
C ALA A 97 2.05 -2.70 12.51
N GLY A 98 2.00 -2.46 11.18
CA GLY A 98 3.13 -1.90 10.45
C GLY A 98 3.18 -0.37 10.48
N VAL A 99 2.03 0.30 10.43
CA VAL A 99 1.97 1.77 10.38
C VAL A 99 2.27 2.39 11.75
N SER A 100 1.71 1.84 12.83
CA SER A 100 1.78 2.47 14.15
C SER A 100 3.21 2.58 14.71
N PRO A 101 4.10 1.57 14.61
CA PRO A 101 5.46 1.69 15.12
C PRO A 101 6.27 2.70 14.31
N VAL A 102 6.05 2.78 13.00
CA VAL A 102 6.74 3.74 12.13
C VAL A 102 6.37 5.17 12.51
N LEU A 103 5.06 5.47 12.64
CA LEU A 103 4.62 6.81 13.06
C LEU A 103 5.07 7.12 14.49
N LEU A 104 4.98 6.15 15.40
CA LEU A 104 5.43 6.32 16.78
C LEU A 104 6.92 6.65 16.85
N ILE A 105 7.78 5.94 16.10
CA ILE A 105 9.21 6.21 16.06
C ILE A 105 9.46 7.60 15.46
N VAL A 106 8.93 7.88 14.27
CA VAL A 106 9.20 9.13 13.54
C VAL A 106 8.83 10.38 14.36
N PHE A 107 7.64 10.38 14.98
CA PHE A 107 7.16 11.53 15.74
C PHE A 107 7.56 11.48 17.22
N GLY A 108 7.70 10.30 17.80
CA GLY A 108 8.08 10.11 19.20
C GLY A 108 9.56 10.42 19.47
N THR A 109 10.45 10.21 18.48
CA THR A 109 11.85 10.64 18.59
C THR A 109 12.04 12.13 18.29
N GLY A 110 11.01 12.82 17.79
CA GLY A 110 11.11 14.21 17.35
C GLY A 110 11.86 14.39 16.02
N THR A 111 12.10 13.32 15.25
CA THR A 111 12.78 13.41 13.95
C THR A 111 11.97 14.23 12.94
N ALA A 112 10.65 14.13 13.01
CA ALA A 112 9.73 15.01 12.28
C ALA A 112 8.83 15.79 13.25
N PRO A 113 8.52 17.07 12.97
CA PRO A 113 7.62 17.84 13.80
C PRO A 113 6.21 17.25 13.71
N LEU A 114 5.52 17.11 14.85
CA LEU A 114 4.15 16.60 14.89
C LEU A 114 3.15 17.69 14.47
N THR A 115 3.20 18.05 13.19
CA THR A 115 2.31 19.04 12.54
C THR A 115 1.58 18.39 11.38
N GLY A 116 0.41 18.93 10.99
CA GLY A 116 -0.36 18.40 9.86
C GLY A 116 0.44 18.35 8.55
N ILE A 117 1.34 19.33 8.33
CA ILE A 117 2.22 19.43 7.15
C ILE A 117 3.16 18.21 7.04
N ALA A 118 3.71 17.73 8.15
CA ALA A 118 4.62 16.58 8.15
C ALA A 118 3.87 15.25 8.32
N LEU A 119 2.87 15.25 9.19
CA LEU A 119 2.10 14.06 9.56
C LEU A 119 1.32 13.48 8.38
N ILE A 120 0.59 14.30 7.63
CA ILE A 120 -0.26 13.83 6.52
C ILE A 120 0.58 13.17 5.41
N PRO A 121 1.65 13.79 4.87
CA PRO A 121 2.45 13.16 3.82
C PRO A 121 3.19 11.90 4.29
N ILE A 122 3.82 11.93 5.48
CA ILE A 122 4.57 10.78 6.00
C ILE A 122 3.62 9.60 6.22
N ALA A 123 2.50 9.80 6.92
CA ALA A 123 1.52 8.76 7.15
C ALA A 123 0.90 8.28 5.83
N GLY A 124 0.57 9.18 4.91
CA GLY A 124 0.01 8.83 3.60
C GLY A 124 0.93 7.94 2.78
N ILE A 125 2.24 8.25 2.73
CA ILE A 125 3.23 7.44 2.02
C ILE A 125 3.39 6.06 2.68
N VAL A 126 3.51 6.00 4.00
CA VAL A 126 3.63 4.74 4.74
C VAL A 126 2.39 3.87 4.55
N LEU A 127 1.18 4.45 4.70
CA LEU A 127 -0.09 3.76 4.52
C LEU A 127 -0.25 3.17 3.12
N GLY A 128 0.05 3.95 2.09
CA GLY A 128 -0.06 3.50 0.70
C GLY A 128 0.86 2.32 0.38
N ASN A 129 2.10 2.35 0.90
CA ASN A 129 3.06 1.27 0.71
C ASN A 129 2.71 0.02 1.52
N VAL A 130 2.28 0.18 2.78
CA VAL A 130 1.81 -0.90 3.64
C VAL A 130 0.58 -1.61 3.04
N MET A 131 -0.40 -0.85 2.54
CA MET A 131 -1.57 -1.39 1.84
C MET A 131 -1.17 -2.23 0.62
N THR A 132 -0.18 -1.74 -0.15
CA THR A 132 0.32 -2.43 -1.35
C THR A 132 1.01 -3.74 -0.98
N ALA A 133 1.88 -3.73 0.04
CA ALA A 133 2.55 -4.94 0.53
C ALA A 133 1.55 -5.97 1.07
N HIS A 134 0.55 -5.54 1.84
CA HIS A 134 -0.54 -6.42 2.28
C HIS A 134 -1.29 -7.05 1.10
N THR A 135 -1.61 -6.25 0.06
CA THR A 135 -2.30 -6.76 -1.13
C THR A 135 -1.47 -7.83 -1.84
N LEU A 136 -0.15 -7.62 -1.94
CA LEU A 136 0.78 -8.54 -2.60
C LEU A 136 0.92 -9.85 -1.84
N VAL A 137 1.21 -9.81 -0.52
CA VAL A 137 1.37 -11.03 0.28
C VAL A 137 0.08 -11.85 0.25
N ALA A 138 -1.08 -11.23 0.49
CA ALA A 138 -2.35 -11.94 0.49
C ALA A 138 -2.65 -12.61 -0.85
N ARG A 139 -2.45 -11.91 -1.97
CA ARG A 139 -2.69 -12.48 -3.32
C ARG A 139 -1.76 -13.64 -3.61
N ARG A 140 -0.47 -13.52 -3.25
CA ARG A 140 0.52 -14.56 -3.49
C ARG A 140 0.24 -15.77 -2.61
N SER A 141 0.02 -15.56 -1.31
CA SER A 141 -0.33 -16.63 -0.37
C SER A 141 -1.58 -17.38 -0.79
N PHE A 142 -2.66 -16.70 -1.20
CA PHE A 142 -3.88 -17.38 -1.63
C PHE A 142 -3.69 -18.16 -2.93
N ALA A 143 -2.87 -17.67 -3.85
CA ALA A 143 -2.54 -18.40 -5.06
C ALA A 143 -1.73 -19.67 -4.74
N THR A 144 -0.72 -19.55 -3.87
CA THR A 144 0.11 -20.67 -3.41
C THR A 144 -0.72 -21.73 -2.69
N LEU A 145 -1.56 -21.32 -1.73
CA LEU A 145 -2.44 -22.22 -0.98
C LEU A 145 -3.47 -22.91 -1.88
N LYS A 146 -4.04 -22.19 -2.86
CA LYS A 146 -4.95 -22.78 -3.83
C LYS A 146 -4.27 -23.85 -4.68
N ALA A 147 -3.04 -23.60 -5.12
CA ALA A 147 -2.28 -24.56 -5.92
C ALA A 147 -1.82 -25.77 -5.09
N GLY A 148 -1.54 -25.57 -3.81
CA GLY A 148 -1.01 -26.57 -2.89
C GLY A 148 -2.05 -27.34 -2.07
N ALA A 149 -3.33 -27.32 -2.43
CA ALA A 149 -4.41 -27.92 -1.62
C ALA A 149 -4.15 -29.40 -1.28
N GLY A 150 -3.72 -30.22 -2.24
CA GLY A 150 -3.39 -31.63 -1.97
C GLY A 150 -2.17 -31.83 -1.06
N ALA A 151 -1.17 -30.96 -1.16
CA ALA A 151 -0.01 -31.00 -0.27
C ALA A 151 -0.36 -30.53 1.16
N TYR A 152 -1.33 -29.62 1.28
CA TYR A 152 -1.91 -29.21 2.56
C TYR A 152 -2.63 -30.38 3.25
N GLU A 153 -3.48 -31.12 2.54
CA GLU A 153 -4.16 -32.31 3.09
C GLU A 153 -3.15 -33.38 3.52
N ALA A 154 -2.10 -33.61 2.71
CA ALA A 154 -1.02 -34.54 3.08
C ALA A 154 -0.29 -34.10 4.36
N ALA A 155 -0.02 -32.80 4.53
CA ALA A 155 0.60 -32.27 5.74
C ALA A 155 -0.30 -32.47 6.98
N LEU A 156 -1.61 -32.28 6.86
CA LEU A 156 -2.56 -32.57 7.94
C LEU A 156 -2.59 -34.06 8.27
N ALA A 157 -2.57 -34.95 7.26
CA ALA A 157 -2.51 -36.40 7.46
C ALA A 157 -1.23 -36.86 8.17
N LEU A 158 -0.12 -36.11 8.01
CA LEU A 158 1.13 -36.31 8.75
C LEU A 158 1.09 -35.74 10.18
N GLY A 159 -0.03 -35.15 10.61
CA GLY A 159 -0.24 -34.64 11.97
C GLY A 159 0.20 -33.18 12.17
N LEU A 160 0.53 -32.43 11.12
CA LEU A 160 0.82 -31.01 11.24
C LEU A 160 -0.45 -30.23 11.59
N SER A 161 -0.31 -29.23 12.46
CA SER A 161 -1.38 -28.26 12.70
C SER A 161 -1.61 -27.37 11.48
N ARG A 162 -2.81 -26.81 11.33
CA ARG A 162 -3.15 -25.92 10.20
C ARG A 162 -2.14 -24.78 9.99
N PRO A 163 -1.69 -24.05 11.03
CA PRO A 163 -0.70 -22.99 10.84
C PRO A 163 0.67 -23.53 10.41
N GLN A 164 1.05 -24.73 10.83
CA GLN A 164 2.28 -25.38 10.37
C GLN A 164 2.17 -25.79 8.90
N ALA A 165 1.04 -26.40 8.50
CA ALA A 165 0.79 -26.79 7.12
C ALA A 165 0.76 -25.57 6.17
N ILE A 166 0.05 -24.50 6.53
CA ILE A 166 0.02 -23.26 5.73
C ILE A 166 1.43 -22.64 5.60
N ARG A 167 2.18 -22.55 6.71
CA ARG A 167 3.56 -22.02 6.67
C ARG A 167 4.50 -22.87 5.82
N LEU A 168 4.32 -24.19 5.82
CA LEU A 168 5.11 -25.09 4.98
C LEU A 168 4.81 -24.87 3.48
N MET A 169 3.56 -24.58 3.13
CA MET A 169 3.15 -24.37 1.74
C MET A 169 3.53 -23.00 1.19
N ASP A 170 3.68 -21.99 2.05
CA ASP A 170 3.86 -20.61 1.63
C ASP A 170 5.14 -19.94 2.19
N PRO A 171 6.35 -20.45 1.90
CA PRO A 171 7.60 -19.92 2.43
C PRO A 171 8.00 -18.57 1.83
N ASP A 172 7.60 -18.30 0.57
CA ASP A 172 8.17 -17.19 -0.22
C ASP A 172 7.28 -15.96 -0.34
N SER A 173 5.95 -16.06 -0.12
CA SER A 173 5.03 -14.93 -0.35
C SER A 173 5.39 -13.68 0.45
N ALA A 174 5.82 -13.87 1.69
CA ALA A 174 6.26 -12.76 2.53
C ALA A 174 7.50 -12.06 1.95
N ARG A 175 8.50 -12.84 1.52
CA ARG A 175 9.71 -12.30 0.90
C ARG A 175 9.38 -11.55 -0.39
N GLU A 176 8.59 -12.16 -1.27
CA GLU A 176 8.21 -11.57 -2.55
C GLU A 176 7.44 -10.25 -2.40
N ALA A 177 6.53 -10.17 -1.42
CA ALA A 177 5.77 -8.95 -1.16
C ALA A 177 6.63 -7.75 -0.72
N THR A 178 7.85 -7.99 -0.25
CA THR A 178 8.80 -6.92 0.18
C THR A 178 9.79 -6.51 -0.91
N ILE A 179 9.88 -7.25 -2.02
CA ILE A 179 10.84 -6.96 -3.11
C ILE A 179 10.67 -5.53 -3.66
N PRO A 180 9.45 -5.05 -4.01
CA PRO A 180 9.30 -3.73 -4.62
C PRO A 180 9.81 -2.58 -3.75
N ALA A 181 9.66 -2.71 -2.43
CA ALA A 181 10.13 -1.72 -1.47
C ALA A 181 11.67 -1.67 -1.42
N ASN A 182 12.30 -2.83 -1.35
CA ASN A 182 13.74 -2.94 -1.33
C ASN A 182 14.36 -2.43 -2.63
N ASP A 183 13.73 -2.71 -3.78
CA ASP A 183 14.22 -2.26 -5.07
C ASP A 183 14.04 -0.75 -5.26
N GLN A 184 12.93 -0.18 -4.77
CA GLN A 184 12.76 1.28 -4.71
C GLN A 184 13.87 1.92 -3.87
N THR A 185 14.17 1.38 -2.69
CA THR A 185 15.22 1.93 -1.83
C THR A 185 16.61 1.79 -2.46
N ARG A 186 16.90 0.69 -3.16
CA ARG A 186 18.20 0.49 -3.85
C ARG A 186 18.43 1.43 -5.02
N THR A 187 17.36 1.86 -5.69
CA THR A 187 17.45 2.67 -6.93
C THR A 187 17.24 4.17 -6.70
N VAL A 188 16.96 4.58 -5.46
CA VAL A 188 16.75 5.98 -5.10
C VAL A 188 18.00 6.82 -5.39
N GLY A 189 17.80 7.98 -6.02
CA GLY A 189 18.90 8.90 -6.37
C GLY A 189 19.73 8.46 -7.58
N LEU A 190 19.63 7.20 -8.01
CA LEU A 190 20.26 6.69 -9.24
C LEU A 190 19.32 6.74 -10.43
N VAL A 191 18.06 6.30 -10.26
CA VAL A 191 17.06 6.20 -11.34
C VAL A 191 15.83 7.05 -11.07
N THR A 192 15.47 7.24 -9.80
CA THR A 192 14.26 7.98 -9.42
C THR A 192 14.56 9.02 -8.36
N LEU A 193 14.00 10.22 -8.54
CA LEU A 193 13.92 11.26 -7.51
C LEU A 193 12.54 11.17 -6.86
N PRO A 194 12.42 10.73 -5.60
CA PRO A 194 11.12 10.52 -4.99
C PRO A 194 10.41 11.83 -4.64
N GLY A 195 9.09 11.75 -4.50
CA GLY A 195 8.24 12.91 -4.25
C GLY A 195 8.54 13.66 -2.94
N ALA A 196 8.92 12.97 -1.85
CA ALA A 196 9.23 13.66 -0.59
C ALA A 196 10.55 14.44 -0.67
N TYR A 197 11.56 13.91 -1.36
CA TYR A 197 12.79 14.64 -1.67
C TYR A 197 12.50 15.94 -2.44
N ILE A 198 11.77 15.86 -3.55
CA ILE A 198 11.40 17.03 -4.36
C ILE A 198 10.49 17.98 -3.57
N GLY A 199 9.57 17.45 -2.78
CA GLY A 199 8.66 18.23 -1.95
C GLY A 199 9.38 19.12 -0.94
N VAL A 200 10.42 18.61 -0.27
CA VAL A 200 11.22 19.40 0.68
C VAL A 200 12.03 20.48 -0.05
N LEU A 201 12.63 20.16 -1.20
CA LEU A 201 13.36 21.15 -2.01
C LEU A 201 12.45 22.29 -2.48
N LEU A 202 11.27 21.96 -3.02
CA LEU A 202 10.29 22.95 -3.46
C LEU A 202 9.68 23.73 -2.30
N GLY A 203 9.64 23.15 -1.11
CA GLY A 203 9.27 23.80 0.15
C GLY A 203 10.35 24.72 0.73
N GLY A 204 11.48 24.91 0.03
CA GLY A 204 12.58 25.79 0.46
C GLY A 204 13.63 25.12 1.35
N GLY A 205 13.55 23.80 1.54
CA GLY A 205 14.56 23.03 2.28
C GLY A 205 15.85 22.82 1.49
N SER A 206 16.95 22.59 2.21
CA SER A 206 18.25 22.28 1.60
C SER A 206 18.28 20.84 1.02
N PRO A 207 19.20 20.53 0.09
CA PRO A 207 19.38 19.16 -0.41
C PRO A 207 19.65 18.12 0.68
N ALA A 208 20.36 18.51 1.75
CA ALA A 208 20.61 17.64 2.89
C ALA A 208 19.32 17.34 3.68
N GLN A 209 18.46 18.34 3.89
CA GLN A 209 17.16 18.15 4.54
C GLN A 209 16.24 17.27 3.70
N ALA A 210 16.21 17.48 2.38
CA ALA A 210 15.45 16.66 1.45
C ALA A 210 15.92 15.20 1.45
N ALA A 211 17.24 14.97 1.45
CA ALA A 211 17.83 13.64 1.54
C ALA A 211 17.47 12.96 2.86
N ALA A 212 17.59 13.65 4.00
CA ALA A 212 17.25 13.12 5.32
C ALA A 212 15.78 12.73 5.42
N ALA A 213 14.87 13.59 4.98
CA ALA A 213 13.43 13.31 4.96
C ALA A 213 13.10 12.09 4.07
N GLN A 214 13.76 11.98 2.92
CA GLN A 214 13.56 10.87 2.01
C GLN A 214 14.05 9.54 2.59
N VAL A 215 15.25 9.50 3.18
CA VAL A 215 15.80 8.30 3.82
C VAL A 215 14.91 7.86 4.98
N LEU A 216 14.45 8.80 5.80
CA LEU A 216 13.53 8.52 6.90
C LEU A 216 12.26 7.81 6.40
N VAL A 217 11.66 8.33 5.32
CA VAL A 217 10.44 7.75 4.74
C VAL A 217 10.72 6.38 4.13
N LEU A 218 11.81 6.18 3.38
CA LEU A 218 12.13 4.89 2.77
C LEU A 218 12.38 3.80 3.80
N VAL A 219 13.18 4.09 4.83
CA VAL A 219 13.44 3.15 5.92
C VAL A 219 12.17 2.87 6.71
N GLY A 220 11.34 3.89 6.96
CA GLY A 220 10.04 3.73 7.59
C GLY A 220 9.09 2.85 6.76
N VAL A 221 9.06 3.02 5.45
CA VAL A 221 8.27 2.19 4.52
C VAL A 221 8.75 0.73 4.55
N MET A 222 10.06 0.48 4.50
CA MET A 222 10.62 -0.87 4.59
C MET A 222 10.22 -1.55 5.90
N ALA A 223 10.38 -0.85 7.03
CA ALA A 223 10.00 -1.37 8.35
C ALA A 223 8.49 -1.66 8.42
N GLY A 224 7.65 -0.70 8.02
CA GLY A 224 6.20 -0.85 8.07
C GLY A 224 5.69 -1.98 7.18
N GLN A 225 6.24 -2.12 5.96
CA GLN A 225 5.88 -3.21 5.07
C GLN A 225 6.33 -4.57 5.60
N ALA A 226 7.56 -4.69 6.12
CA ALA A 226 8.04 -5.94 6.71
C ALA A 226 7.15 -6.40 7.86
N ILE A 227 6.78 -5.49 8.77
CA ILE A 227 5.90 -5.80 9.89
C ILE A 227 4.49 -6.18 9.42
N THR A 228 3.89 -5.39 8.51
CA THR A 228 2.54 -5.72 8.00
C THR A 228 2.53 -7.05 7.26
N VAL A 229 3.54 -7.34 6.45
CA VAL A 229 3.66 -8.62 5.73
C VAL A 229 3.81 -9.78 6.72
N ALA A 230 4.65 -9.64 7.74
CA ALA A 230 4.83 -10.68 8.76
C ALA A 230 3.52 -10.94 9.53
N VAL A 231 2.83 -9.88 9.98
CA VAL A 231 1.56 -10.02 10.70
C VAL A 231 0.46 -10.57 9.81
N ALA A 232 0.36 -10.12 8.55
CA ALA A 232 -0.58 -10.67 7.58
C ALA A 232 -0.32 -12.16 7.35
N GLN A 233 0.93 -12.58 7.18
CA GLN A 233 1.31 -13.99 7.00
C GLN A 233 0.90 -14.84 8.19
N LEU A 234 1.12 -14.34 9.43
CA LEU A 234 0.67 -15.03 10.64
C LEU A 234 -0.86 -15.17 10.68
N LEU A 235 -1.59 -14.11 10.36
CA LEU A 235 -3.05 -14.13 10.32
C LEU A 235 -3.62 -15.00 9.19
N ILE A 236 -2.90 -15.14 8.06
CA ILE A 236 -3.23 -16.10 6.99
C ILE A 236 -2.99 -17.54 7.48
N ALA A 237 -1.84 -17.79 8.13
CA ALA A 237 -1.51 -19.09 8.71
C ALA A 237 -2.52 -19.54 9.79
N ASP A 238 -3.06 -18.61 10.56
CA ASP A 238 -4.11 -18.86 11.54
C ASP A 238 -5.53 -18.85 10.94
N ALA A 239 -5.65 -18.87 9.60
CA ALA A 239 -6.90 -18.87 8.86
C ALA A 239 -7.84 -17.67 9.15
N ARG A 240 -7.33 -16.57 9.72
CA ARG A 240 -8.07 -15.34 10.03
C ARG A 240 -8.27 -14.46 8.81
N ILE A 241 -7.29 -14.42 7.91
CA ILE A 241 -7.37 -13.71 6.63
C ILE A 241 -7.38 -14.74 5.50
N LEU A 242 -8.55 -15.29 5.19
CA LEU A 242 -8.77 -16.15 4.03
C LEU A 242 -10.00 -15.69 3.27
N PRO A 243 -10.00 -15.77 1.93
CA PRO A 243 -11.19 -15.48 1.14
C PRO A 243 -12.20 -16.62 1.28
N GLY A 244 -13.48 -16.31 1.10
CA GLY A 244 -14.58 -17.25 1.32
C GLY A 244 -14.49 -18.53 0.47
N TRP A 245 -13.84 -18.48 -0.70
CA TRP A 245 -13.63 -19.66 -1.56
C TRP A 245 -12.45 -20.55 -1.13
N LEU A 246 -11.49 -20.02 -0.37
CA LEU A 246 -10.34 -20.79 0.14
C LEU A 246 -10.62 -21.37 1.52
N ARG A 247 -11.51 -20.73 2.29
CA ARG A 247 -11.85 -21.16 3.65
C ARG A 247 -12.35 -22.62 3.70
N PRO A 248 -13.27 -23.11 2.84
CA PRO A 248 -13.69 -24.52 2.87
C PRO A 248 -12.54 -25.50 2.64
N LEU A 249 -11.67 -25.21 1.68
CA LEU A 249 -10.52 -26.06 1.32
C LEU A 249 -9.51 -26.24 2.47
N MET A 250 -9.50 -25.31 3.43
CA MET A 250 -8.57 -25.33 4.57
C MET A 250 -9.26 -25.69 5.89
N HIS A 251 -10.57 -26.00 5.84
CA HIS A 251 -11.38 -26.30 7.02
C HIS A 251 -11.89 -27.74 7.07
N GLU A 252 -11.91 -28.46 5.96
CA GLU A 252 -12.07 -29.92 5.88
C GLU A 252 -10.73 -30.64 6.12
#